data_AF-A0A661NAM6-F1
#
_entry.id   AF-A0A661NAM6-F1
#
_cell.length_a   1.000
_cell.length_b   1.000
_cell.length_c   1.000
_cell.angle_alpha   90.00
_cell.angle_beta   90.00
_cell.angle_gamma   90.00
#
_symmetry.space_group_name_H-M   'P 1'
#
loop_
_entity.id
_entity.type
_entity.pdbx_description
1 polymer ?
#
loop_
_entity_poly.entity_id
_entity_poly.type
_entity_poly.pdbx_seq_one_letter_code
_entity_poly.pdbx_strand_id
1 'polypeptide(L)'
;MSLREALNLDLAALKADEFEPVTVAVVDSGVDSTHEELEGRIAEAYFIEPTDDGPVLRKREGPGNHDAYGHGTAVASIVTRLAPNARIIDVAVLDGTNRCTGDILVAGFAGALEVGAKIVNLSLVVKAKFSRQLADLCEVAYRGNQVVVGARRNVPLVDDGFPALLSPTIGVDRESFANPFKVAFAGTSGIEYSAHGDNVTVAAPGGGHVVLSGTSFATPAVSAICALYLGRFPDLAAFDLKSLLKAQAEAQAAESD
;
A
#
# COMPACT_ATOMS: atom_id res chain seq x y z
N MET A 1 1.42 -26.06 -6.10
CA MET A 1 0.35 -25.84 -5.10
C MET A 1 -0.78 -25.11 -5.82
N SER A 2 -2.05 -25.46 -5.60
CA SER A 2 -3.15 -25.04 -6.48
C SER A 2 -3.86 -23.77 -5.99
N LEU A 3 -4.33 -22.92 -6.90
CA LEU A 3 -5.14 -21.72 -6.60
C LEU A 3 -6.35 -22.04 -5.69
N ARG A 4 -6.86 -23.29 -5.72
CA ARG A 4 -7.95 -23.75 -4.85
C ARG A 4 -7.59 -23.78 -3.36
N GLU A 5 -6.33 -24.00 -3.01
CA GLU A 5 -5.88 -23.98 -1.61
C GLU A 5 -5.82 -22.55 -1.06
N ALA A 6 -5.67 -21.55 -1.94
CA ALA A 6 -5.63 -20.14 -1.57
C ALA A 6 -7.03 -19.52 -1.35
N LEU A 7 -8.09 -20.11 -1.89
CA LEU A 7 -9.45 -19.54 -1.89
C LEU A 7 -10.19 -19.61 -0.54
N ASN A 8 -9.67 -20.36 0.43
CA ASN A 8 -10.34 -20.59 1.73
C ASN A 8 -9.41 -20.31 2.92
N LEU A 9 -8.44 -19.41 2.76
CA LEU A 9 -7.50 -19.09 3.83
C LEU A 9 -8.15 -18.15 4.85
N ASP A 10 -8.05 -18.53 6.12
CA ASP A 10 -8.26 -17.58 7.21
C ASP A 10 -7.03 -16.66 7.28
N LEU A 11 -7.16 -15.47 6.69
CA LEU A 11 -6.11 -14.45 6.67
C LEU A 11 -5.63 -14.06 8.08
N ALA A 12 -6.51 -14.14 9.09
CA ALA A 12 -6.11 -13.85 10.47
C ALA A 12 -5.22 -14.98 11.03
N ALA A 13 -5.50 -16.23 10.66
CA ALA A 13 -4.66 -17.37 11.03
C ALA A 13 -3.29 -17.33 10.33
N LEU A 14 -3.21 -16.84 9.09
CA LEU A 14 -1.93 -16.69 8.36
C LEU A 14 -0.91 -15.84 9.11
N LYS A 15 -1.33 -14.91 9.99
CA LYS A 15 -0.39 -14.12 10.79
C LYS A 15 0.53 -14.95 11.69
N ALA A 16 0.10 -16.16 12.06
CA ALA A 16 0.83 -17.05 12.95
C ALA A 16 1.85 -17.93 12.20
N ASP A 17 1.78 -17.96 10.87
CA ASP A 17 2.69 -18.73 10.04
C ASP A 17 4.01 -17.98 9.83
N GLU A 18 5.11 -18.73 9.71
CA GLU A 18 6.38 -18.20 9.24
C GLU A 18 6.37 -18.15 7.71
N PHE A 19 6.29 -16.94 7.15
CA PHE A 19 6.39 -16.71 5.70
C PHE A 19 7.73 -16.09 5.32
N GLU A 20 8.09 -16.29 4.05
CA GLU A 20 9.13 -15.51 3.42
C GLU A 20 8.80 -14.00 3.50
N PRO A 21 9.80 -13.14 3.79
CA PRO A 21 9.59 -11.71 3.83
C PRO A 21 9.10 -11.15 2.49
N VAL A 22 8.06 -10.32 2.51
CA VAL A 22 7.54 -9.63 1.32
C VAL A 22 7.81 -8.14 1.44
N THR A 23 8.47 -7.56 0.44
CA THR A 23 8.75 -6.11 0.41
C THR A 23 7.51 -5.31 0.02
N VAL A 24 7.19 -4.31 0.83
CA VAL A 24 6.10 -3.36 0.58
C VAL A 24 6.68 -1.95 0.57
N ALA A 25 6.74 -1.32 -0.60
CA ALA A 25 7.10 0.08 -0.69
C ALA A 25 5.94 0.96 -0.22
N VAL A 26 6.18 1.77 0.80
CA VAL A 26 5.25 2.80 1.27
C VAL A 26 5.74 4.12 0.67
N VAL A 27 5.09 4.53 -0.43
CA VAL A 27 5.41 5.78 -1.13
C VAL A 27 4.56 6.90 -0.51
N ASP A 28 5.12 7.59 0.48
CA ASP A 28 4.36 8.46 1.40
C ASP A 28 5.22 9.60 2.00
N SER A 29 5.00 10.01 3.25
CA SER A 29 5.67 11.11 3.96
C SER A 29 6.98 10.75 4.65
N GLY A 30 7.44 9.50 4.48
CA GLY A 30 8.53 8.91 5.25
C GLY A 30 8.00 8.01 6.35
N VAL A 31 8.89 7.25 7.01
CA VAL A 31 8.52 6.37 8.13
C VAL A 31 9.43 6.62 9.33
N ASP A 32 8.83 6.68 10.53
CA ASP A 32 9.58 6.61 11.77
C ASP A 32 9.98 5.17 12.09
N SER A 33 11.17 4.77 11.67
CA SER A 33 11.69 3.42 11.89
C SER A 33 12.11 3.18 13.35
N THR A 34 12.11 4.22 14.19
CA THR A 34 12.45 4.13 15.62
C THR A 34 11.23 3.90 16.50
N HIS A 35 10.03 3.95 15.92
CA HIS A 35 8.79 3.59 16.61
C HIS A 35 8.82 2.10 17.03
N GLU A 36 8.41 1.80 18.26
CA GLU A 36 8.47 0.44 18.85
C GLU A 36 7.77 -0.63 17.99
N GLU A 37 6.64 -0.30 17.35
CA GLU A 37 5.94 -1.23 16.45
C GLU A 37 6.64 -1.47 15.10
N LEU A 38 7.55 -0.59 14.70
CA LEU A 38 8.22 -0.59 13.39
C LEU A 38 9.71 -0.94 13.47
N GLU A 39 10.26 -1.06 14.67
CA GLU A 39 11.65 -1.49 14.87
C GLU A 39 11.90 -2.85 14.20
N GLY A 40 12.95 -2.91 13.37
CA GLY A 40 13.29 -4.11 12.60
C GLY A 40 12.33 -4.46 11.46
N ARG A 41 11.32 -3.61 11.17
CA ARG A 41 10.36 -3.82 10.08
C ARG A 41 10.71 -3.07 8.79
N ILE A 42 11.56 -2.05 8.88
CA ILE A 42 12.00 -1.24 7.74
C ILE A 42 13.24 -1.89 7.13
N ALA A 43 13.15 -2.36 5.89
CA ALA A 43 14.27 -2.95 5.17
C ALA A 43 15.19 -1.86 4.61
N GLU A 44 14.60 -0.86 3.96
CA GLU A 44 15.32 0.23 3.31
C GLU A 44 14.50 1.52 3.38
N ALA A 45 15.16 2.67 3.32
CA ALA A 45 14.52 3.97 3.32
C ALA A 45 15.13 4.86 2.24
N TYR A 46 14.27 5.59 1.54
CA TYR A 46 14.60 6.43 0.42
C TYR A 46 13.83 7.75 0.49
N PHE A 47 14.32 8.76 -0.22
CA PHE A 47 13.62 10.01 -0.47
C PHE A 47 13.88 10.51 -1.88
N ILE A 48 13.06 11.44 -2.33
CA ILE A 48 13.25 12.09 -3.62
C ILE A 48 13.94 13.44 -3.43
N GLU A 49 15.14 13.56 -3.98
CA GLU A 49 15.90 14.79 -4.06
C GLU A 49 15.52 15.56 -5.34
N PRO A 50 14.96 16.78 -5.23
CA PRO A 50 14.78 17.64 -6.40
C PRO A 50 16.14 18.12 -6.91
N THR A 51 16.44 17.90 -8.19
CA THR A 51 17.66 18.41 -8.85
C THR A 51 17.31 19.20 -10.11
N ASP A 52 18.28 19.92 -10.67
CA ASP A 52 18.11 20.69 -11.91
C ASP A 52 17.74 19.80 -13.11
N ASP A 53 18.20 18.54 -13.11
CA ASP A 53 17.91 17.54 -14.14
C ASP A 53 16.64 16.71 -13.86
N GLY A 54 15.90 17.08 -12.81
CA GLY A 54 14.69 16.41 -12.37
C GLY A 54 14.85 15.67 -11.03
N PRO A 55 13.77 15.13 -10.47
CA PRO A 55 13.82 14.48 -9.17
C PRO A 55 14.53 13.12 -9.23
N VAL A 56 15.37 12.82 -8.24
CA VAL A 56 16.16 11.57 -8.19
C VAL A 56 15.97 10.85 -6.86
N LEU A 57 15.89 9.52 -6.91
CA LEU A 57 15.85 8.67 -5.73
C LEU A 57 17.19 8.69 -4.99
N ARG A 58 17.16 8.85 -3.68
CA ARG A 58 18.31 8.80 -2.78
C ARG A 58 18.03 7.89 -1.61
N LYS A 59 19.01 7.06 -1.27
CA LYS A 59 18.94 6.18 -0.11
C LYS A 59 19.25 6.95 1.17
N ARG A 60 18.54 6.64 2.24
CA ARG A 60 18.84 7.10 3.60
C ARG A 60 19.68 6.05 4.31
N GLU A 61 20.60 6.53 5.14
CA GLU A 61 21.48 5.67 5.94
C GLU A 61 20.94 5.53 7.37
N GLY A 62 20.86 4.28 7.83
CA GLY A 62 20.51 3.95 9.21
C GLY A 62 19.02 4.14 9.57
N PRO A 63 18.65 3.66 10.77
CA PRO A 63 17.32 3.91 11.32
C PRO A 63 17.18 5.37 11.77
N GLY A 64 15.96 5.90 11.69
CA GLY A 64 15.66 7.26 12.11
C GLY A 64 14.19 7.58 11.95
N ASN A 65 13.80 8.71 12.54
CA ASN A 65 12.50 9.31 12.22
C ASN A 65 12.63 10.07 10.89
N HIS A 66 12.25 9.42 9.79
CA HIS A 66 12.28 9.99 8.45
C HIS A 66 10.93 10.53 8.01
N ASP A 67 9.90 10.40 8.84
CA ASP A 67 8.55 10.85 8.53
C ASP A 67 8.39 12.35 8.80
N ALA A 68 8.19 13.12 7.73
CA ALA A 68 8.04 14.57 7.82
C ALA A 68 6.67 15.03 8.33
N TYR A 69 5.66 14.13 8.36
CA TYR A 69 4.27 14.51 8.64
C TYR A 69 3.56 13.57 9.63
N GLY A 70 3.76 12.26 9.51
CA GLY A 70 3.17 11.20 10.32
C GLY A 70 2.30 10.21 9.55
N HIS A 71 1.99 10.50 8.29
CA HIS A 71 1.07 9.68 7.51
C HIS A 71 1.72 8.38 7.04
N GLY A 72 3.01 8.41 6.67
CA GLY A 72 3.73 7.22 6.23
C GLY A 72 3.99 6.24 7.38
N THR A 73 4.30 6.73 8.58
CA THR A 73 4.38 5.93 9.81
C THR A 73 3.04 5.25 10.12
N ALA A 74 1.93 5.99 10.00
CA ALA A 74 0.60 5.43 10.18
C ALA A 74 0.30 4.32 9.17
N VAL A 75 0.55 4.57 7.88
CA VAL A 75 0.36 3.61 6.78
C VAL A 75 1.22 2.35 6.99
N ALA A 76 2.52 2.52 7.28
CA ALA A 76 3.45 1.42 7.52
C ALA A 76 3.01 0.55 8.71
N SER A 77 2.50 1.16 9.79
CA SER A 77 2.02 0.42 10.96
C SER A 77 0.82 -0.49 10.66
N ILE A 78 -0.06 -0.09 9.75
CA ILE A 78 -1.18 -0.93 9.32
C ILE A 78 -0.65 -2.14 8.55
N VAL A 79 0.28 -1.92 7.60
CA VAL A 79 0.87 -2.98 6.79
C VAL A 79 1.54 -4.03 7.68
N THR A 80 2.44 -3.62 8.58
CA THR A 80 3.23 -4.55 9.40
C THR A 80 2.40 -5.24 10.49
N ARG A 81 1.34 -4.59 11.01
CA ARG A 81 0.44 -5.18 12.01
C ARG A 81 -0.44 -6.28 11.41
N LEU A 82 -0.88 -6.10 10.17
CA LEU A 82 -1.74 -7.07 9.48
C LEU A 82 -0.93 -8.15 8.75
N ALA A 83 0.25 -7.82 8.23
CA ALA A 83 1.19 -8.75 7.60
C ALA A 83 2.55 -8.75 8.31
N PRO A 84 2.75 -9.61 9.32
CA PRO A 84 4.02 -9.65 10.07
C PRO A 84 5.25 -10.02 9.22
N ASN A 85 5.05 -10.69 8.08
CA ASN A 85 6.10 -11.00 7.11
C ASN A 85 6.45 -9.80 6.20
N ALA A 86 5.67 -8.72 6.21
CA ALA A 86 5.98 -7.54 5.44
C ALA A 86 7.28 -6.89 5.93
N ARG A 87 8.07 -6.41 4.97
CA ARG A 87 9.23 -5.55 5.19
C ARG A 87 9.03 -4.27 4.41
N ILE A 88 9.06 -3.14 5.11
CA ILE A 88 8.74 -1.85 4.51
C ILE A 88 9.96 -1.31 3.78
N ILE A 89 9.76 -0.87 2.54
CA ILE A 89 10.66 0.04 1.84
C ILE A 89 10.04 1.44 1.96
N ASP A 90 10.61 2.29 2.80
CA ASP A 90 10.15 3.67 2.95
C ASP A 90 10.57 4.49 1.73
N VAL A 91 9.63 5.13 1.04
CA VAL A 91 9.91 6.03 -0.09
C VAL A 91 9.22 7.37 0.18
N ALA A 92 9.96 8.30 0.78
CA ALA A 92 9.45 9.62 1.14
C ALA A 92 9.30 10.53 -0.09
N VAL A 93 8.05 10.88 -0.40
CA VAL A 93 7.64 11.81 -1.46
C VAL A 93 6.85 13.01 -0.93
N LEU A 94 6.15 12.89 0.21
CA LEU A 94 5.34 13.96 0.80
C LEU A 94 6.16 14.81 1.78
N ASP A 95 5.94 16.12 1.76
CA ASP A 95 6.55 17.09 2.66
C ASP A 95 5.82 17.18 4.02
N GLY A 96 6.33 18.03 4.92
CA GLY A 96 5.73 18.25 6.25
C GLY A 96 4.35 18.93 6.24
N THR A 97 3.78 19.20 5.07
CA THR A 97 2.38 19.63 4.90
C THR A 97 1.50 18.55 4.26
N ASN A 98 2.03 17.33 4.14
CA ASN A 98 1.42 16.17 3.48
C ASN A 98 1.17 16.40 1.99
N ARG A 99 2.10 17.04 1.29
CA ARG A 99 1.98 17.38 -0.14
C ARG A 99 3.24 17.02 -0.91
N CYS A 100 3.07 16.80 -2.21
CA CYS A 100 4.16 16.68 -3.17
C CYS A 100 3.75 17.25 -4.53
N THR A 101 4.72 17.47 -5.42
CA THR A 101 4.44 17.66 -6.84
C THR A 101 4.23 16.30 -7.50
N GLY A 102 3.54 16.26 -8.65
CA GLY A 102 3.37 14.99 -9.35
C GLY A 102 4.68 14.43 -9.93
N ASP A 103 5.67 15.28 -10.23
CA ASP A 103 6.98 14.81 -10.69
C ASP A 103 7.74 14.09 -9.56
N ILE A 104 7.64 14.60 -8.32
CA ILE A 104 8.18 13.94 -7.13
C ILE A 104 7.49 12.59 -6.91
N LEU A 105 6.16 12.53 -7.06
CA LEU A 105 5.45 11.26 -6.95
C LEU A 105 5.85 10.27 -8.04
N VAL A 106 5.91 10.71 -9.30
CA VAL A 106 6.29 9.85 -10.43
C VAL A 106 7.70 9.28 -10.21
N ALA A 107 8.64 10.09 -9.73
CA ALA A 107 9.98 9.63 -9.38
C ALA A 107 9.98 8.65 -8.19
N GLY A 108 9.18 8.89 -7.16
CA GLY A 108 9.02 7.98 -6.03
C GLY A 108 8.41 6.63 -6.41
N PHE A 109 7.37 6.65 -7.23
CA PHE A 109 6.76 5.42 -7.73
C PHE A 109 7.73 4.66 -8.65
N ALA A 110 8.39 5.35 -9.58
CA ALA A 110 9.41 4.73 -10.43
C ALA A 110 10.55 4.12 -9.58
N GLY A 111 11.03 4.85 -8.57
CA GLY A 111 12.06 4.39 -7.64
C GLY A 111 11.62 3.15 -6.84
N ALA A 112 10.36 3.11 -6.36
CA ALA A 112 9.81 1.93 -5.69
C ALA A 112 9.80 0.69 -6.60
N LEU A 113 9.56 0.86 -7.90
CA LEU A 113 9.66 -0.23 -8.87
C LEU A 113 11.11 -0.65 -9.10
N GLU A 114 12.02 0.32 -9.25
CA GLU A 114 13.46 0.10 -9.50
C GLU A 114 14.14 -0.68 -8.38
N VAL A 115 13.83 -0.37 -7.12
CA VAL A 115 14.38 -1.09 -5.95
C VAL A 115 13.73 -2.47 -5.75
N GLY A 116 12.82 -2.87 -6.64
CA GLY A 116 12.26 -4.23 -6.68
C GLY A 116 11.21 -4.51 -5.60
N ALA A 117 10.49 -3.50 -5.12
CA ALA A 117 9.39 -3.71 -4.17
C ALA A 117 8.33 -4.64 -4.78
N LYS A 118 7.94 -5.70 -4.06
CA LYS A 118 6.93 -6.64 -4.57
C LYS A 118 5.53 -6.01 -4.58
N ILE A 119 5.26 -5.16 -3.60
CA ILE A 119 4.02 -4.38 -3.48
C ILE A 119 4.37 -2.91 -3.37
N VAL A 120 3.65 -2.03 -4.06
CA VAL A 120 3.73 -0.58 -3.93
C VAL A 120 2.40 -0.06 -3.40
N ASN A 121 2.43 0.51 -2.20
CA ASN A 121 1.29 1.14 -1.55
C ASN A 121 1.29 2.64 -1.81
N LEU A 122 0.23 3.14 -2.45
CA LEU A 122 0.02 4.55 -2.77
C LEU A 122 -1.24 5.05 -2.06
N SER A 123 -1.08 5.41 -0.79
CA SER A 123 -2.13 6.00 0.07
C SER A 123 -2.36 7.50 -0.21
N LEU A 124 -2.18 7.92 -1.46
CA LEU A 124 -2.21 9.29 -1.94
C LEU A 124 -2.76 9.34 -3.36
N VAL A 125 -3.10 10.55 -3.83
CA VAL A 125 -3.67 10.75 -5.17
C VAL A 125 -3.09 11.99 -5.84
N VAL A 126 -2.92 11.95 -7.16
CA VAL A 126 -2.54 13.12 -7.96
C VAL A 126 -3.62 13.52 -8.96
N LYS A 127 -3.43 14.69 -9.57
CA LYS A 127 -4.34 15.25 -10.58
C LYS A 127 -4.24 14.46 -11.90
N ALA A 128 -5.34 14.43 -12.65
CA ALA A 128 -5.45 13.73 -13.94
C ALA A 128 -4.34 14.04 -14.97
N LYS A 129 -3.68 15.21 -14.90
CA LYS A 129 -2.58 15.55 -15.84
C LYS A 129 -1.39 14.56 -15.78
N PHE A 130 -1.23 13.82 -14.69
CA PHE A 130 -0.17 12.82 -14.52
C PHE A 130 -0.65 11.38 -14.85
N SER A 131 -1.91 11.19 -15.24
CA SER A 131 -2.50 9.85 -15.43
C SER A 131 -1.74 8.99 -16.41
N ARG A 132 -1.22 9.57 -17.50
CA ARG A 132 -0.44 8.84 -18.51
C ARG A 132 0.88 8.32 -17.96
N GLN A 133 1.65 9.16 -17.26
CA GLN A 133 2.92 8.74 -16.65
C GLN A 133 2.69 7.65 -15.59
N LEU A 134 1.63 7.77 -14.80
CA LEU A 134 1.26 6.75 -13.83
C LEU A 134 0.77 5.46 -14.49
N ALA A 135 0.06 5.54 -15.62
CA ALA A 135 -0.34 4.38 -16.41
C ALA A 135 0.88 3.61 -16.93
N ASP A 136 1.88 4.33 -17.46
CA ASP A 136 3.13 3.72 -17.92
C ASP A 136 3.85 2.99 -16.78
N LEU A 137 3.91 3.58 -15.57
CA LEU A 137 4.51 2.94 -14.39
C LEU A 137 3.69 1.74 -13.89
N CYS A 138 2.36 1.82 -13.86
CA CYS A 138 1.49 0.70 -13.51
C CYS A 138 1.64 -0.47 -14.49
N GLU A 139 1.83 -0.21 -15.78
CA GLU A 139 2.11 -1.23 -16.79
C GLU A 139 3.49 -1.87 -16.59
N VAL A 140 4.52 -1.08 -16.25
CA VAL A 140 5.84 -1.60 -15.88
C VAL A 140 5.73 -2.51 -14.66
N ALA A 141 5.03 -2.07 -13.61
CA ALA A 141 4.81 -2.87 -12.40
C ALA A 141 4.10 -4.18 -12.72
N TYR A 142 3.02 -4.14 -13.49
CA TYR A 142 2.24 -5.32 -13.86
C TYR A 142 3.08 -6.33 -14.66
N ARG A 143 3.87 -5.86 -15.63
CA ARG A 143 4.79 -6.70 -16.42
C ARG A 143 5.96 -7.25 -15.60
N GLY A 144 6.39 -6.51 -14.59
CA GLY A 144 7.41 -6.92 -13.60
C GLY A 144 6.88 -7.84 -12.51
N ASN A 145 5.59 -8.23 -12.56
CA ASN A 145 4.91 -8.99 -11.51
C ASN A 145 4.96 -8.29 -10.12
N GLN A 146 4.90 -6.96 -10.12
CA GLN A 146 4.76 -6.11 -8.93
C GLN A 146 3.30 -5.68 -8.79
N VAL A 147 2.84 -5.54 -7.55
CA VAL A 147 1.44 -5.23 -7.23
C VAL A 147 1.34 -3.77 -6.84
N VAL A 148 0.42 -3.03 -7.44
CA VAL A 148 0.17 -1.61 -7.09
C VAL A 148 -1.18 -1.51 -6.41
N VAL A 149 -1.21 -0.92 -5.22
CA VAL A 149 -2.44 -0.68 -4.45
C VAL A 149 -2.59 0.83 -4.26
N GLY A 150 -3.73 1.38 -4.67
CA GLY A 150 -3.95 2.82 -4.73
C GLY A 150 -5.23 3.28 -4.03
N ALA A 151 -5.13 4.34 -3.25
CA ALA A 151 -6.28 4.95 -2.57
C ALA A 151 -7.20 5.70 -3.54
N ARG A 152 -8.51 5.53 -3.37
CA ARG A 152 -9.51 6.44 -3.95
C ARG A 152 -9.36 7.83 -3.34
N ARG A 153 -9.61 8.86 -4.15
CA ARG A 153 -9.69 10.26 -3.72
C ARG A 153 -10.86 10.49 -2.75
N ASN A 154 -10.57 11.09 -1.61
CA ASN A 154 -11.59 11.47 -0.60
C ASN A 154 -12.36 12.76 -0.92
N VAL A 155 -11.77 13.65 -1.73
CA VAL A 155 -12.36 14.95 -2.08
C VAL A 155 -13.06 14.84 -3.44
N PRO A 156 -14.33 15.26 -3.57
CA PRO A 156 -15.03 15.21 -4.84
C PRO A 156 -14.34 16.12 -5.87
N LEU A 157 -13.76 15.50 -6.88
CA LEU A 157 -13.29 16.14 -8.12
C LEU A 157 -13.95 15.44 -9.31
N VAL A 158 -13.55 15.80 -10.53
CA VAL A 158 -14.02 15.16 -11.77
C VAL A 158 -13.61 13.69 -11.89
N ASP A 159 -12.65 13.23 -11.08
CA ASP A 159 -12.13 11.87 -11.04
C ASP A 159 -11.99 11.34 -9.60
N ASP A 160 -12.03 10.02 -9.46
CA ASP A 160 -11.78 9.27 -8.21
C ASP A 160 -10.27 9.10 -7.90
N GLY A 161 -9.37 9.71 -8.67
CA GLY A 161 -7.93 9.73 -8.39
C GLY A 161 -7.09 8.69 -9.14
N PHE A 162 -5.86 9.10 -9.46
CA PHE A 162 -4.83 8.23 -10.05
C PHE A 162 -3.72 7.96 -9.01
N PRO A 163 -3.15 6.74 -8.98
CA PRO A 163 -3.33 5.65 -9.95
C PRO A 163 -4.48 4.68 -9.66
N ALA A 164 -5.29 4.90 -8.62
CA ALA A 164 -6.36 3.98 -8.22
C ALA A 164 -7.31 3.61 -9.36
N LEU A 165 -7.65 4.57 -10.23
CA LEU A 165 -8.52 4.34 -11.40
C LEU A 165 -7.92 3.51 -12.55
N LEU A 166 -6.63 3.16 -12.50
CA LEU A 166 -5.96 2.45 -13.59
C LEU A 166 -6.16 0.94 -13.45
N SER A 167 -6.50 0.24 -14.54
CA SER A 167 -6.79 -1.20 -14.52
C SER A 167 -5.70 -2.10 -13.91
N PRO A 168 -4.38 -1.82 -14.07
CA PRO A 168 -3.35 -2.63 -13.42
C PRO A 168 -3.27 -2.40 -11.89
N THR A 169 -3.83 -1.29 -11.38
CA THR A 169 -3.86 -0.95 -9.96
C THR A 169 -5.01 -1.66 -9.25
N ILE A 170 -4.81 -2.06 -8.00
CA ILE A 170 -5.88 -2.42 -7.08
C ILE A 170 -6.39 -1.12 -6.43
N GLY A 171 -7.52 -0.62 -6.92
CA GLY A 171 -8.13 0.61 -6.42
C GLY A 171 -8.97 0.36 -5.15
N VAL A 172 -8.74 1.16 -4.10
CA VAL A 172 -9.29 0.94 -2.76
C VAL A 172 -10.08 2.14 -2.24
N ASP A 173 -11.35 1.92 -1.89
CA ASP A 173 -12.18 2.83 -1.10
C ASP A 173 -12.15 2.47 0.40
N ARG A 174 -12.75 3.32 1.24
CA ARG A 174 -12.90 3.06 2.67
C ARG A 174 -14.31 2.61 3.04
N GLU A 175 -14.36 1.70 4.00
CA GLU A 175 -15.57 1.34 4.74
C GLU A 175 -15.25 1.12 6.22
N SER A 176 -16.30 0.92 7.01
CA SER A 176 -16.19 0.52 8.42
C SER A 176 -16.48 -0.98 8.55
N PHE A 177 -15.45 -1.75 8.91
CA PHE A 177 -15.56 -3.17 9.18
C PHE A 177 -15.00 -3.48 10.57
N ALA A 178 -15.64 -4.42 11.27
CA ALA A 178 -15.11 -4.92 12.54
C ALA A 178 -13.86 -5.79 12.36
N ASN A 179 -13.81 -6.56 11.26
CA ASN A 179 -12.66 -7.38 10.89
C ASN A 179 -11.71 -6.55 10.00
N PRO A 180 -10.45 -6.29 10.40
CA PRO A 180 -9.50 -5.52 9.60
C PRO A 180 -9.02 -6.26 8.33
N PHE A 181 -9.29 -7.56 8.21
CA PHE A 181 -9.04 -8.36 7.01
C PHE A 181 -10.24 -8.44 6.07
N LYS A 182 -11.34 -7.74 6.37
CA LYS A 182 -12.50 -7.70 5.48
C LYS A 182 -12.22 -6.78 4.30
N VAL A 183 -12.46 -7.31 3.10
CA VAL A 183 -12.48 -6.57 1.84
C VAL A 183 -13.81 -6.82 1.16
N ALA A 184 -14.44 -5.79 0.60
CA ALA A 184 -15.63 -5.94 -0.22
C ALA A 184 -15.31 -5.56 -1.67
N PHE A 185 -15.85 -6.31 -2.63
CA PHE A 185 -15.64 -6.06 -4.05
C PHE A 185 -16.80 -5.23 -4.61
N ALA A 186 -16.49 -4.05 -5.16
CA ALA A 186 -17.48 -3.12 -5.69
C ALA A 186 -17.77 -3.33 -7.18
N GLY A 187 -16.85 -3.95 -7.93
CA GLY A 187 -17.02 -4.25 -9.35
C GLY A 187 -17.17 -3.04 -10.29
N THR A 188 -16.82 -1.83 -9.83
CA THR A 188 -16.94 -0.59 -10.62
C THR A 188 -15.68 -0.30 -11.45
N SER A 189 -15.78 0.61 -12.42
CA SER A 189 -14.67 0.97 -13.32
C SER A 189 -13.58 1.78 -12.60
N GLY A 190 -12.64 1.08 -11.96
CA GLY A 190 -11.39 1.61 -11.43
C GLY A 190 -11.24 1.43 -9.92
N ILE A 191 -12.31 1.59 -9.14
CA ILE A 191 -12.29 1.31 -7.70
C ILE A 191 -12.91 -0.07 -7.46
N GLU A 192 -12.03 -1.05 -7.25
CA GLU A 192 -12.38 -2.47 -7.23
C GLU A 192 -12.81 -2.91 -5.82
N TYR A 193 -12.19 -2.37 -4.78
CA TYR A 193 -12.36 -2.85 -3.40
C TYR A 193 -12.67 -1.73 -2.41
N SER A 194 -13.32 -2.09 -1.31
CA SER A 194 -13.32 -1.31 -0.08
C SER A 194 -12.72 -2.12 1.07
N ALA A 195 -12.05 -1.44 2.00
CA ALA A 195 -11.44 -2.05 3.19
C ALA A 195 -11.62 -1.16 4.41
N HIS A 196 -11.31 -1.69 5.61
CA HIS A 196 -11.45 -0.94 6.85
C HIS A 196 -10.53 0.28 6.87
N GLY A 197 -11.12 1.47 6.88
CA GLY A 197 -10.38 2.74 6.91
C GLY A 197 -10.96 3.76 7.88
N ASP A 198 -11.84 3.33 8.80
CA ASP A 198 -12.57 4.22 9.73
C ASP A 198 -12.16 3.97 11.18
N ASN A 199 -11.75 5.03 11.89
CA ASN A 199 -11.32 4.98 13.28
C ASN A 199 -10.19 3.97 13.52
N VAL A 200 -9.21 3.97 12.62
CA VAL A 200 -8.07 3.05 12.66
C VAL A 200 -7.02 3.60 13.63
N THR A 201 -6.68 2.81 14.65
CA THR A 201 -5.53 3.10 15.53
C THR A 201 -4.22 2.82 14.80
N VAL A 202 -3.37 3.83 14.69
CA VAL A 202 -2.12 3.80 13.92
C VAL A 202 -0.96 4.38 14.74
N ALA A 203 0.26 3.94 14.45
CA ALA A 203 1.46 4.49 15.09
C ALA A 203 1.66 5.96 14.70
N ALA A 204 2.16 6.77 15.64
CA ALA A 204 2.53 8.16 15.43
C ALA A 204 4.05 8.35 15.58
N PRO A 205 4.71 9.20 14.76
CA PRO A 205 6.14 9.46 14.92
C PRO A 205 6.49 9.97 16.31
N GLY A 206 7.64 9.56 16.84
CA GLY A 206 8.08 9.86 18.21
C GLY A 206 7.43 9.00 19.30
N GLY A 207 6.56 8.06 18.92
CA GLY A 207 5.95 7.08 19.82
C GLY A 207 4.46 7.28 20.05
N GLY A 208 3.78 6.19 20.41
CA GLY A 208 2.35 6.17 20.72
C GLY A 208 1.47 6.08 19.48
N HIS A 209 0.17 6.36 19.66
CA HIS A 209 -0.84 6.11 18.65
C HIS A 209 -1.82 7.25 18.50
N VAL A 210 -2.36 7.35 17.29
CA VAL A 210 -3.50 8.23 16.96
C VAL A 210 -4.58 7.42 16.26
N VAL A 211 -5.81 7.95 16.25
CA VAL A 211 -6.95 7.33 15.56
C VAL A 211 -7.29 8.18 14.35
N LEU A 212 -7.23 7.59 13.16
CA LEU A 212 -7.45 8.29 11.89
C LEU A 212 -8.46 7.57 11.00
N SER A 213 -9.06 8.30 10.06
CA SER A 213 -10.03 7.76 9.09
C SER A 213 -9.74 8.27 7.67
N GLY A 214 -9.90 7.42 6.66
CA GLY A 214 -9.62 7.75 5.27
C GLY A 214 -9.27 6.53 4.41
N THR A 215 -9.43 6.67 3.09
CA THR A 215 -8.99 5.67 2.09
C THR A 215 -7.51 5.34 2.23
N SER A 216 -6.71 6.31 2.70
CA SER A 216 -5.29 6.15 2.99
C SER A 216 -4.98 5.10 4.06
N PHE A 217 -5.94 4.75 4.94
CA PHE A 217 -5.79 3.70 5.95
C PHE A 217 -6.45 2.38 5.54
N ALA A 218 -7.41 2.42 4.61
CA ALA A 218 -7.95 1.22 3.96
C ALA A 218 -6.96 0.58 2.97
N THR A 219 -6.25 1.41 2.20
CA THR A 219 -5.26 1.00 1.20
C THR A 219 -4.15 0.09 1.77
N PRO A 220 -3.49 0.42 2.91
CA PRO A 220 -2.48 -0.45 3.49
C PRO A 220 -3.04 -1.75 4.06
N ALA A 221 -4.33 -1.82 4.43
CA ALA A 221 -4.95 -3.08 4.81
C ALA A 221 -5.01 -4.05 3.63
N VAL A 222 -5.36 -3.56 2.43
CA VAL A 222 -5.32 -4.35 1.19
C VAL A 222 -3.88 -4.74 0.83
N SER A 223 -2.93 -3.82 0.94
CA SER A 223 -1.50 -4.11 0.75
C SER A 223 -0.99 -5.22 1.68
N ALA A 224 -1.44 -5.23 2.93
CA ALA A 224 -1.09 -6.29 3.90
C ALA A 224 -1.69 -7.65 3.51
N ILE A 225 -2.96 -7.69 3.11
CA ILE A 225 -3.60 -8.92 2.63
C ILE A 225 -2.83 -9.48 1.42
N CYS A 226 -2.44 -8.61 0.48
CA CYS A 226 -1.58 -8.98 -0.63
C CYS A 226 -0.23 -9.56 -0.17
N ALA A 227 0.39 -8.97 0.86
CA ALA A 227 1.65 -9.47 1.43
C ALA A 227 1.51 -10.84 2.12
N LEU A 228 0.38 -11.13 2.76
CA LEU A 228 0.09 -12.45 3.34
C LEU A 228 -0.03 -13.52 2.24
N TYR A 229 -0.78 -13.23 1.18
CA TYR A 229 -0.89 -14.14 0.03
C TYR A 229 0.46 -14.40 -0.62
N LEU A 230 1.26 -13.36 -0.85
CA LEU A 230 2.58 -13.49 -1.43
C LEU A 230 3.58 -14.18 -0.50
N GLY A 231 3.43 -14.04 0.82
CA GLY A 231 4.23 -14.79 1.79
C GLY A 231 3.94 -16.28 1.73
N ARG A 232 2.65 -16.64 1.59
CA ARG A 232 2.22 -18.04 1.48
C ARG A 232 2.49 -18.65 0.10
N PHE A 233 2.43 -17.84 -0.94
CA PHE A 233 2.57 -18.22 -2.35
C PHE A 233 3.48 -17.21 -3.10
N PRO A 234 4.82 -17.31 -2.95
CA PRO A 234 5.76 -16.33 -3.48
C PRO A 234 5.74 -16.15 -5.00
N ASP A 235 5.37 -17.21 -5.73
CA ASP A 235 5.34 -17.24 -7.19
C ASP A 235 4.04 -16.72 -7.80
N LEU A 236 3.09 -16.22 -6.99
CA LEU A 236 1.83 -15.69 -7.52
C LEU A 236 2.09 -14.55 -8.52
N ALA A 237 1.41 -14.63 -9.67
CA ALA A 237 1.31 -13.51 -10.56
C ALA A 237 0.37 -12.43 -9.97
N ALA A 238 0.61 -11.16 -10.27
CA ALA A 238 -0.25 -10.05 -9.85
C ALA A 238 -1.71 -10.26 -10.29
N PHE A 239 -1.91 -10.87 -11.45
CA PHE A 239 -3.23 -11.28 -11.94
C PHE A 239 -3.91 -12.34 -11.07
N ASP A 240 -3.17 -13.38 -10.66
CA ASP A 240 -3.70 -14.42 -9.78
C ASP A 240 -4.03 -13.84 -8.41
N LEU A 241 -3.19 -12.93 -7.91
CA LEU A 241 -3.45 -12.24 -6.64
C LEU A 241 -4.72 -11.39 -6.69
N LYS A 242 -4.96 -10.63 -7.77
CA LYS A 242 -6.22 -9.90 -7.97
C LYS A 242 -7.42 -10.85 -7.97
N SER A 243 -7.29 -12.02 -8.58
CA SER A 243 -8.35 -13.04 -8.60
C SER A 243 -8.62 -13.63 -7.22
N LEU A 244 -7.57 -13.90 -6.43
CA LEU A 244 -7.69 -14.36 -5.05
C LEU A 244 -8.33 -13.30 -4.14
N LEU A 245 -7.94 -12.03 -4.28
CA LEU A 245 -8.52 -10.94 -3.51
C LEU A 245 -10.02 -10.79 -3.80
N LYS A 246 -10.43 -10.91 -5.07
CA LYS A 246 -11.85 -10.92 -5.44
C LYS A 246 -12.60 -12.08 -4.81
N ALA A 247 -12.06 -13.29 -4.91
CA ALA A 247 -12.72 -14.46 -4.35
C ALA A 247 -12.81 -14.41 -2.82
N GLN A 248 -11.80 -13.86 -2.15
CA GLN A 248 -11.83 -13.58 -0.72
C GLN A 248 -13.01 -12.65 -0.37
N ALA A 249 -13.18 -11.56 -1.12
CA ALA A 249 -14.27 -10.62 -0.90
C ALA A 249 -15.64 -11.28 -1.09
N GLU A 250 -15.79 -12.13 -2.09
CA GLU A 250 -17.03 -12.88 -2.35
C GLU A 250 -17.33 -13.90 -1.24
N ALA A 251 -16.32 -14.60 -0.74
CA ALA A 251 -16.48 -15.53 0.39
C ALA A 251 -16.91 -14.81 1.67
N GLN A 252 -16.27 -13.67 1.99
CA GLN A 252 -16.61 -12.86 3.16
C GLN A 252 -18.02 -12.23 3.08
N ALA A 253 -18.50 -11.95 1.86
CA ALA A 253 -19.87 -11.50 1.66
C ALA A 253 -20.87 -12.61 2.00
N ALA A 254 -20.61 -13.85 1.56
CA ALA A 254 -21.48 -15.00 1.82
C ALA A 254 -21.56 -15.40 3.30
N GLU A 255 -20.54 -15.09 4.11
CA GLU A 255 -20.56 -15.31 5.57
C GLU A 255 -21.30 -14.21 6.35
N SER A 256 -21.56 -13.06 5.72
CA SER A 256 -22.22 -11.91 6.34
C SER A 256 -23.76 -11.92 6.18
N ASP A 257 -24.30 -12.82 5.34
CA ASP A 257 -25.73 -13.05 5.06
C ASP A 257 -26.28 -14.23 5.87
#